data_AF-M7TKC1-F1
#
_entry.id   AF-M7TKC1-F1
#
_cell.length_a   1.000
_cell.length_b   1.000
_cell.length_c   1.000
_cell.angle_alpha   90.00
_cell.angle_beta   90.00
_cell.angle_gamma   90.00
#
_symmetry.space_group_name_H-M   'P 1'
#
loop_
_entity.id
_entity.type
_entity.pdbx_description
1 polymer ?
#
loop_
_entity_poly.entity_id
_entity_poly.type
_entity_poly.pdbx_seq_one_letter_code
_entity_poly.pdbx_strand_id
1 'polypeptide(L)'
;MLHLLTTSCEPLGEIPQEVMESMPKRDRVVVEDGRGEKMETFWGLAAREKRCFFRVCVYGAACMTPSIAFAFAWLCSWGHAGDLQNASVPAVLSLGLLTVLWAAVVQ
;
A
#
# COMPACT_ATOMS: atom_id res chain seq x y z
N MET A 1 -13.76 -13.93 13.62
CA MET A 1 -14.17 -12.52 13.38
C MET A 1 -13.00 -11.79 12.71
N LEU A 2 -12.68 -12.17 11.48
CA LEU A 2 -11.67 -11.52 10.62
C LEU A 2 -12.39 -11.30 9.29
N HIS A 3 -13.26 -10.28 9.27
CA HIS A 3 -13.95 -9.86 8.06
C HIS A 3 -12.91 -9.27 7.12
N LEU A 4 -12.55 -10.07 6.11
CA LEU A 4 -12.48 -9.64 4.71
C LEU A 4 -11.89 -8.23 4.53
N LEU A 5 -10.56 -8.15 4.55
CA LEU A 5 -9.84 -7.20 3.69
C LEU A 5 -10.03 -7.65 2.23
N THR A 6 -11.26 -7.59 1.75
CA THR A 6 -11.55 -7.63 0.32
C THR A 6 -11.06 -6.31 -0.25
N THR A 7 -9.79 -6.30 -0.64
CA THR A 7 -9.35 -5.52 -1.78
C THR A 7 -10.31 -5.86 -2.91
N SER A 8 -11.22 -4.92 -3.19
CA SER A 8 -12.20 -5.06 -4.27
C SER A 8 -11.42 -4.98 -5.58
N CYS A 9 -10.90 -6.12 -6.04
CA CYS A 9 -10.40 -6.28 -7.40
C CYS A 9 -11.62 -6.27 -8.31
N GLU A 10 -11.89 -5.12 -8.94
CA GLU A 10 -12.93 -5.02 -9.94
C GLU A 10 -12.40 -5.68 -11.22
N PRO A 11 -13.01 -6.77 -11.71
CA PRO A 11 -12.59 -7.38 -12.96
C PRO A 11 -12.83 -6.37 -14.09
N LEU A 12 -11.77 -5.95 -14.76
CA LEU A 12 -11.85 -5.10 -15.95
C LEU A 12 -12.48 -5.92 -17.08
N GLY A 13 -13.77 -5.67 -17.37
CA GLY A 13 -14.47 -6.29 -18.50
C GLY A 13 -13.87 -5.87 -19.86
N GLU A 14 -13.40 -4.64 -19.96
CA GLU A 14 -12.60 -4.12 -21.07
C GLU A 14 -11.34 -3.47 -20.49
N ILE A 15 -10.16 -3.76 -21.06
CA ILE A 15 -8.89 -3.21 -20.61
C ILE A 15 -8.66 -1.86 -21.34
N PRO A 16 -8.64 -0.72 -20.64
CA PRO A 16 -8.30 0.57 -21.25
C PRO A 16 -6.90 0.54 -21.87
N GLN A 17 -6.71 1.18 -23.03
CA GLN A 17 -5.43 1.18 -23.75
C GLN A 17 -4.26 1.71 -22.89
N GLU A 18 -4.51 2.70 -22.02
CA GLU A 18 -3.55 3.22 -21.03
C GLU A 18 -2.96 2.14 -20.10
N VAL A 19 -3.78 1.15 -19.71
CA VAL A 19 -3.34 0.03 -18.86
C VAL A 19 -2.58 -1.00 -19.69
N MET A 20 -3.00 -1.21 -20.93
CA MET A 20 -2.33 -2.14 -21.84
C MET A 20 -0.92 -1.67 -22.23
N GLU A 21 -0.69 -0.35 -22.29
CA GLU A 21 0.64 0.21 -22.55
C GLU A 21 1.61 0.09 -21.37
N SER A 22 1.08 0.10 -20.14
CA SER A 22 1.87 -0.07 -18.90
C SER A 22 2.08 -1.55 -18.51
N MET A 23 1.34 -2.48 -19.13
CA MET A 23 1.58 -3.91 -18.91
C MET A 23 2.98 -4.29 -19.42
N PRO A 24 3.76 -5.06 -18.63
CA PRO A 24 5.06 -5.56 -19.07
C PRO A 24 4.87 -6.40 -20.34
N LYS A 25 5.30 -5.85 -21.48
CA LYS A 25 5.24 -6.55 -22.76
C LYS A 25 6.33 -7.61 -22.77
N ARG A 26 6.03 -8.76 -23.36
CA ARG A 26 6.97 -9.86 -23.46
C ARG A 26 8.12 -9.44 -24.37
N ASP A 27 9.33 -9.31 -23.83
CA ASP A 27 10.53 -8.87 -24.56
C ASP A 27 11.14 -9.96 -25.47
N ARG A 28 10.40 -11.04 -25.71
CA ARG A 28 10.85 -12.19 -26.50
C ARG A 28 9.72 -12.68 -27.38
N VAL A 29 10.02 -12.77 -28.67
CA VAL A 29 9.16 -13.43 -29.65
C VAL A 29 9.11 -14.91 -29.27
N VAL A 30 7.94 -15.36 -28.83
CA VAL A 30 7.67 -16.79 -28.73
C VAL A 30 7.47 -17.25 -30.17
N VAL A 31 8.40 -18.04 -30.68
CA VAL A 31 8.18 -18.75 -31.95
C VAL A 31 7.06 -19.74 -31.67
N GLU A 32 5.86 -19.47 -32.18
CA GLU A 32 4.75 -20.42 -32.19
C GLU A 32 5.11 -21.58 -33.12
N ASP A 33 5.83 -22.55 -32.58
CA ASP A 33 6.05 -23.82 -33.27
C ASP A 33 4.83 -24.70 -32.99
N GLY A 34 3.77 -24.50 -33.77
CA GLY A 34 2.56 -25.31 -33.64
C GLY A 34 1.37 -24.76 -34.40
N ARG A 35 0.97 -25.48 -35.46
CA ARG A 35 -0.36 -25.38 -36.08
C ARG A 35 -1.44 -25.36 -35.00
N GLY A 36 -2.02 -24.20 -34.72
CA GLY A 36 -3.12 -24.09 -33.76
C GLY A 36 -3.71 -22.68 -33.78
N GLU A 37 -4.81 -22.52 -34.50
CA GLU A 37 -5.58 -21.29 -34.72
C GLU A 37 -6.30 -20.75 -33.46
N LYS A 38 -5.66 -20.81 -32.29
CA LYS A 38 -6.22 -20.35 -31.03
C LYS A 38 -5.15 -19.66 -30.22
N MET A 39 -5.05 -18.35 -30.45
CA MET A 39 -4.37 -17.38 -29.60
C MET A 39 -4.68 -17.69 -28.12
N GLU A 40 -3.67 -18.06 -27.35
CA GLU A 40 -3.84 -18.40 -25.93
C GLU A 40 -4.46 -17.20 -25.19
N THR A 41 -5.62 -17.42 -24.57
CA THR A 41 -6.27 -16.41 -23.74
C THR A 41 -5.41 -16.20 -22.50
N PHE A 42 -4.66 -15.10 -22.47
CA PHE A 42 -3.84 -14.75 -21.31
C PHE A 42 -4.75 -14.49 -20.10
N TRP A 43 -4.74 -15.40 -19.14
CA TRP A 43 -5.38 -15.27 -17.82
C TRP A 43 -4.58 -14.38 -16.86
N GLY A 44 -3.89 -13.35 -17.38
CA GLY A 44 -3.23 -12.38 -16.52
C GLY A 44 -4.29 -11.66 -15.71
N LEU A 45 -4.28 -11.82 -14.38
CA LEU A 45 -5.13 -11.05 -13.47
C LEU A 45 -4.78 -9.57 -13.62
N ALA A 46 -5.52 -8.86 -14.48
CA ALA A 46 -5.51 -7.41 -14.54
C ALA A 46 -6.27 -6.87 -13.32
N ALA A 47 -5.62 -6.88 -12.16
CA ALA A 47 -6.16 -6.31 -10.94
C ALA A 47 -5.65 -4.88 -10.77
N ARG A 48 -6.52 -3.89 -10.95
CA ARG A 48 -6.22 -2.48 -10.62
C ARG A 48 -6.48 -2.28 -9.13
N GLU A 49 -5.44 -2.04 -8.35
CA GLU A 49 -5.59 -1.73 -6.93
C GLU A 49 -6.30 -0.37 -6.76
N LYS A 50 -7.56 -0.39 -6.32
CA LYS A 50 -8.28 0.84 -5.93
C LYS A 50 -7.79 1.28 -4.55
N ARG A 51 -6.72 2.08 -4.52
CA ARG A 51 -6.23 2.72 -3.30
C ARG A 51 -7.22 3.77 -2.82
N CYS A 52 -7.93 3.49 -1.73
CA CYS A 52 -8.79 4.47 -1.10
C CYS A 52 -7.94 5.37 -0.19
N PHE A 53 -7.66 6.60 -0.63
CA PHE A 53 -6.84 7.58 0.11
C PHE A 53 -7.26 7.68 1.58
N PHE A 54 -8.57 7.78 1.84
CA PHE A 54 -9.12 7.85 3.20
C PHE A 54 -8.72 6.65 4.07
N ARG A 55 -8.76 5.42 3.53
CA ARG A 55 -8.36 4.22 4.28
C ARG A 55 -6.87 4.25 4.62
N VAL A 56 -6.02 4.74 3.72
CA VAL A 56 -4.58 4.83 3.98
C VAL A 56 -4.30 5.90 5.04
N CYS A 57 -5.00 7.04 5.01
CA CYS A 57 -4.90 8.06 6.06
C CYS A 57 -5.34 7.53 7.43
N VAL A 58 -6.47 6.81 7.50
CA VAL A 58 -6.95 6.20 8.74
C VAL A 58 -5.95 5.18 9.27
N TYR A 59 -5.36 4.36 8.40
CA TYR A 59 -4.33 3.42 8.79
C TYR A 59 -3.07 4.12 9.32
N GLY A 60 -2.61 5.17 8.64
CA GLY A 60 -1.49 6.00 9.10
C GLY A 60 -1.75 6.62 10.48
N ALA A 61 -2.94 7.17 10.70
CA ALA A 61 -3.34 7.71 11.99
C ALA A 61 -3.39 6.63 13.08
N ALA A 62 -3.93 5.45 12.77
CA ALA A 62 -3.97 4.32 13.70
C ALA A 62 -2.56 3.87 14.10
N CYS A 63 -1.62 3.82 13.16
CA CYS A 63 -0.21 3.50 13.41
C CYS A 63 0.51 4.53 14.31
N MET A 64 0.03 5.77 14.38
CA MET A 64 0.58 6.81 15.28
C MET A 64 0.12 6.67 16.73
N THR A 65 -1.00 5.98 16.95
CA THR A 65 -1.59 5.79 18.29
C THR A 65 -0.59 5.34 19.37
N PRO A 66 0.22 4.29 19.19
CA PRO A 66 1.17 3.86 20.23
C PRO A 66 2.22 4.92 20.56
N SER A 67 2.75 5.63 19.56
CA SER A 67 3.76 6.67 19.77
C SER A 67 3.19 7.89 20.49
N ILE A 68 1.94 8.27 20.16
CA ILE A 68 1.22 9.34 20.85
C ILE A 68 0.90 8.92 22.30
N ALA A 69 0.40 7.70 22.50
CA ALA A 69 0.10 7.16 23.83
C ALA A 69 1.36 7.11 24.71
N PHE A 70 2.50 6.72 24.14
CA PHE A 70 3.79 6.78 24.82
C PHE A 70 4.15 8.20 25.24
N ALA A 71 4.03 9.18 24.34
CA ALA A 71 4.35 10.57 24.68
C ALA A 71 3.50 11.10 25.84
N PHE A 72 2.20 10.79 25.88
CA PHE A 72 1.33 11.15 27.00
C PHE A 72 1.69 10.39 28.28
N ALA A 73 1.97 9.10 28.20
CA ALA A 73 2.39 8.31 29.37
C ALA A 73 3.71 8.86 29.95
N TRP A 74 4.68 9.19 29.10
CA TRP A 74 5.97 9.77 29.47
C TRP A 74 5.81 11.10 30.21
N LEU A 75 5.04 12.03 29.61
CA LEU A 75 4.90 13.39 30.13
C LEU A 75 3.98 13.48 31.35
N CYS A 76 2.92 12.67 31.42
CA CYS A 76 1.88 12.81 32.44
C CYS A 76 1.92 11.72 33.52
N SER A 77 2.39 10.51 33.21
CA SER A 77 2.30 9.37 34.14
C SER A 77 3.64 8.94 34.73
N TRP A 78 4.74 9.11 34.01
CA TRP A 78 6.04 8.53 34.40
C TRP A 78 6.96 9.52 35.12
N GLY A 79 6.45 10.71 35.47
CA GLY A 79 7.21 11.69 36.25
C GLY A 79 8.27 12.46 35.44
N HIS A 80 8.30 12.30 34.12
CA HIS A 80 9.18 13.05 33.21
C HIS A 80 8.53 14.34 32.69
N ALA A 81 7.83 15.04 33.57
CA ALA A 81 7.14 16.28 33.23
C ALA A 81 8.15 17.32 32.71
N GLY A 82 8.00 17.72 31.46
CA GLY A 82 8.89 18.70 30.79
C GLY A 82 9.96 18.10 29.88
N ASP A 83 10.17 16.77 29.88
CA ASP A 83 11.08 16.10 28.96
C ASP A 83 10.39 15.76 27.62
N LEU A 84 10.08 16.80 26.86
CA LEU A 84 9.41 16.67 25.57
C LEU A 84 10.31 16.03 24.51
N GLN A 85 11.63 16.23 24.61
CA GLN A 85 12.58 15.72 23.63
C GLN A 85 12.53 14.20 23.59
N ASN A 86 12.69 13.52 24.73
CA ASN A 86 12.64 12.06 24.77
C ASN A 86 11.23 11.52 24.50
N ALA A 87 10.18 12.23 24.94
CA ALA A 87 8.79 11.87 24.63
C ALA A 87 8.51 11.86 23.12
N SER A 88 9.16 12.74 22.36
CA SER A 88 8.93 12.91 20.92
C SER A 88 9.65 11.89 20.03
N VAL A 89 10.69 11.21 20.54
CA VAL A 89 11.53 10.31 19.75
C VAL A 89 10.72 9.22 19.03
N PRO A 90 9.81 8.49 19.70
CA PRO A 90 9.02 7.47 19.02
C PRO A 90 8.08 8.05 17.96
N ALA A 91 7.51 9.24 18.20
CA ALA A 91 6.64 9.90 17.24
C ALA A 91 7.41 10.31 15.97
N VAL A 92 8.61 10.87 16.11
CA VAL A 92 9.46 11.26 14.98
C VAL A 92 9.89 10.06 14.15
N LEU A 93 10.30 8.97 14.81
CA LEU A 93 10.69 7.72 14.12
C LEU A 93 9.51 7.12 13.35
N SER A 94 8.35 7.02 13.99
CA SER A 94 7.16 6.47 13.34
C SER A 94 6.67 7.36 12.20
N LEU A 95 6.78 8.70 12.32
CA LEU A 95 6.51 9.62 11.22
C LEU A 95 7.45 9.37 10.04
N GLY A 96 8.77 9.26 10.28
CA GLY A 96 9.75 9.00 9.23
C GLY A 96 9.49 7.70 8.46
N LEU A 97 9.12 6.63 9.17
CA LEU A 97 8.73 5.36 8.55
C LEU A 97 7.45 5.49 7.73
N LEU A 98 6.47 6.27 8.21
CA LEU A 98 5.23 6.52 7.48
C LEU A 98 5.48 7.31 6.18
N THR A 99 6.42 8.26 6.17
CA THR A 99 6.82 8.98 4.96
C THR A 99 7.46 8.05 3.93
N VAL A 100 8.33 7.14 4.36
CA VAL A 100 8.94 6.13 3.46
C VAL A 100 7.87 5.22 2.87
N LEU A 101 6.93 4.74 3.70
CA LEU A 101 5.80 3.94 3.23
C LEU A 101 4.95 4.72 2.22
N TRP A 102 4.68 6.00 2.48
CA TRP A 102 3.91 6.84 1.57
C TRP A 102 4.62 7.03 0.23
N ALA A 103 5.94 7.27 0.25
CA ALA A 103 6.73 7.38 -0.97
C ALA A 103 6.70 6.08 -1.79
N ALA A 104 6.85 4.93 -1.15
CA ALA A 104 6.81 3.63 -1.81
C ALA A 104 5.42 3.29 -2.39
N VAL A 105 4.35 3.76 -1.75
CA VAL A 105 2.99 3.56 -2.24
C VAL A 105 2.64 4.55 -3.35
N VAL A 106 3.12 5.79 -3.33
CA VAL A 106 2.75 6.79 -4.35
C VAL A 106 3.50 6.60 -5.68
N GLN A 107 4.69 5.96 -5.67
CA GLN A 107 5.40 5.54 -6.89
C GLN A 107 4.65 4.45 -7.66
#